data_AF-A0A6C0DM79-F1
#
_entry.id   AF-A0A6C0DM79-F1
#
_cell.length_a   1.000
_cell.length_b   1.000
_cell.length_c   1.000
_cell.angle_alpha   90.00
_cell.angle_beta   90.00
_cell.angle_gamma   90.00
#
_symmetry.space_group_name_H-M   'P 1'
#
loop_
_entity.id
_entity.type
_entity.pdbx_description
1 polymer ?
#
loop_
_entity_poly.entity_id
_entity_poly.type
_entity_poly.pdbx_seq_one_letter_code
_entity_poly.pdbx_strand_id
1 'polypeptide(L)'
;MKQKWNDIIWSVYENAIPWTLLFTCSIWLCDGNIVQGIVAFLYTYFINYLGHTLLHSEYTYYNMYSIPHCYHHVNDDWSTFIINLIAEVSLMTGGFMIPKYIFSTFFFNPWTFWINEWVSCFNSILYTSIHYINYTYYRVNTYHGKHHEKDDTNYFPDIFDAILDTKHKDTVAQESIGHKIPNIIVAFLIAFLMKILYDSQTEKSQQVWKEFVFILWMMTAFGLTLVSVKIVKQQIDDRFSATEWSSAQ
;
A
#
# COMPACT_ATOMS: atom_id res chain seq x y z
N MET A 1 27.27 7.51 5.06
CA MET A 1 27.47 6.10 5.52
C MET A 1 27.20 5.92 7.01
N LYS A 2 27.88 6.63 7.93
CA LYS A 2 27.64 6.46 9.38
C LYS A 2 26.20 6.78 9.81
N GLN A 3 25.62 7.86 9.29
CA GLN A 3 24.23 8.26 9.60
C GLN A 3 23.20 7.21 9.17
N LYS A 4 23.26 6.77 7.91
CA LYS A 4 22.42 5.69 7.36
C LYS A 4 22.40 4.43 8.24
N TRP A 5 23.55 3.97 8.70
CA TRP A 5 23.61 2.80 9.59
C TRP A 5 22.98 3.08 10.95
N ASN A 6 23.18 4.28 11.51
CA ASN A 6 22.52 4.68 12.74
C ASN A 6 20.99 4.71 12.57
N ASP A 7 20.50 5.19 11.43
CA ASP A 7 19.07 5.23 11.12
C ASP A 7 18.45 3.82 11.03
N ILE A 8 19.13 2.91 10.35
CA ILE A 8 18.71 1.51 10.26
C ILE A 8 18.70 0.86 11.65
N ILE A 9 19.78 1.00 12.43
CA ILE A 9 19.89 0.39 13.77
C ILE A 9 18.82 0.95 14.70
N TRP A 10 18.62 2.26 14.70
CA TRP A 10 17.58 2.88 15.52
C TRP A 10 16.20 2.39 15.09
N SER A 11 15.91 2.34 13.80
CA SER A 11 14.61 1.91 13.29
C SER A 11 14.30 0.47 13.67
N VAL A 12 15.32 -0.41 13.73
CA VAL A 12 15.16 -1.78 14.23
C VAL A 12 14.92 -1.80 15.74
N TYR A 13 15.71 -1.04 16.50
CA TYR A 13 15.66 -1.06 17.96
C TYR A 13 14.36 -0.44 18.52
N GLU A 14 14.05 0.80 18.11
CA GLU A 14 12.89 1.53 18.61
C GLU A 14 11.57 0.85 18.21
N ASN A 15 11.55 0.20 17.05
CA ASN A 15 10.36 -0.43 16.51
C ASN A 15 10.35 -1.96 16.69
N ALA A 16 11.18 -2.50 17.58
CA ALA A 16 11.30 -3.95 17.77
C ALA A 16 9.96 -4.63 18.09
N ILE A 17 9.10 -3.98 18.90
CA ILE A 17 7.77 -4.49 19.25
C ILE A 17 6.84 -4.59 18.03
N PRO A 18 6.54 -3.49 17.30
CA PRO A 18 5.68 -3.59 16.12
C PRO A 18 6.29 -4.48 15.03
N TRP A 19 7.61 -4.50 14.83
CA TRP A 19 8.25 -5.44 13.90
C TRP A 19 8.00 -6.89 14.29
N THR A 20 8.19 -7.24 15.57
CA THR A 20 7.93 -8.60 16.07
C THR A 20 6.46 -8.98 15.89
N LEU A 21 5.54 -8.06 16.15
CA LEU A 21 4.12 -8.29 15.96
C LEU A 21 3.78 -8.57 14.48
N LEU A 22 4.32 -7.78 13.55
CA LEU A 22 4.14 -7.99 12.11
C LEU A 22 4.65 -9.36 11.64
N PHE A 23 5.85 -9.76 12.08
CA PHE A 23 6.42 -11.07 11.76
C PHE A 23 5.57 -12.21 12.32
N THR A 24 5.21 -12.14 13.60
CA THR A 24 4.42 -13.19 14.26
C THR A 24 3.03 -13.34 13.65
N CYS A 25 2.34 -12.23 13.35
CA CYS A 25 1.07 -12.25 12.61
C CYS A 25 1.22 -12.93 11.25
N SER A 26 2.28 -12.62 10.50
CA SER A 26 2.51 -13.20 9.17
C SER A 26 2.76 -14.71 9.25
N ILE A 27 3.57 -15.17 10.21
CA ILE A 27 3.82 -16.60 10.45
C ILE A 27 2.52 -17.32 10.83
N TRP A 28 1.68 -16.69 11.65
CA TRP A 28 0.43 -17.29 12.09
C TRP A 28 -0.60 -17.41 10.96
N LEU A 29 -0.67 -16.40 10.07
CA LEU A 29 -1.49 -16.46 8.85
C LEU A 29 -1.00 -17.54 7.87
N CYS A 30 0.27 -17.95 7.96
CA CYS A 30 0.85 -19.09 7.23
C CYS A 30 0.81 -20.41 8.03
N ASP A 31 -0.14 -20.59 8.95
CA ASP A 31 -0.32 -21.83 9.73
C ASP A 31 0.92 -22.24 10.53
N GLY A 32 1.71 -21.27 10.98
CA GLY A 32 2.95 -21.51 11.71
C GLY A 32 4.15 -21.82 10.82
N ASN A 33 4.00 -21.84 9.49
CA ASN A 33 5.14 -21.99 8.58
C ASN A 33 6.02 -20.73 8.63
N ILE A 34 7.11 -20.83 9.38
CA ILE A 34 8.04 -19.71 9.62
C ILE A 34 8.65 -19.19 8.32
N VAL A 35 9.12 -20.09 7.44
CA VAL A 35 9.80 -19.69 6.19
C VAL A 35 8.83 -18.94 5.29
N GLN A 36 7.63 -19.49 5.09
CA GLN A 36 6.62 -18.85 4.25
C GLN A 36 6.16 -17.51 4.84
N GLY A 37 5.95 -17.44 6.16
CA GLY A 37 5.56 -16.21 6.84
C GLY A 37 6.59 -15.08 6.67
N ILE A 38 7.88 -15.39 6.82
CA ILE A 38 8.97 -14.42 6.60
C ILE A 38 9.02 -13.98 5.14
N VAL A 39 8.97 -14.92 4.20
CA VAL A 39 9.04 -14.60 2.76
C VAL A 39 7.86 -13.73 2.33
N ALA A 40 6.63 -14.11 2.70
CA ALA A 40 5.42 -13.34 2.36
C ALA A 40 5.41 -11.95 3.01
N PHE A 41 5.88 -11.84 4.27
CA PHE A 41 6.05 -10.55 4.93
C PHE A 41 7.01 -9.64 4.17
N LEU A 42 8.22 -10.13 3.87
CA LEU A 42 9.24 -9.36 3.16
C LEU A 42 8.76 -8.96 1.76
N TYR A 43 8.10 -9.88 1.05
CA TYR A 43 7.52 -9.62 -0.26
C TYR A 43 6.47 -8.49 -0.20
N THR A 44 5.48 -8.61 0.69
CA THR A 44 4.40 -7.61 0.78
C THR A 44 4.92 -6.25 1.24
N TYR A 45 5.86 -6.20 2.19
CA TYR A 45 6.50 -4.94 2.60
C TYR A 45 7.28 -4.28 1.46
N PHE A 46 8.08 -5.07 0.73
CA PHE A 46 8.84 -4.56 -0.40
C PHE A 46 7.95 -4.06 -1.53
N ILE A 47 6.91 -4.83 -1.91
CA ILE A 47 5.98 -4.44 -2.96
C ILE A 47 5.14 -3.23 -2.55
N ASN A 48 4.86 -3.04 -1.25
CA ASN A 48 4.20 -1.82 -0.78
C ASN A 48 5.09 -0.58 -0.99
N TYR A 49 6.34 -0.64 -0.53
CA TYR A 49 7.33 0.42 -0.76
C TYR A 49 7.49 0.71 -2.26
N LEU A 50 7.68 -0.33 -3.07
CA LEU A 50 7.87 -0.20 -4.51
C LEU A 50 6.61 0.36 -5.18
N GLY A 51 5.43 -0.15 -4.82
CA GLY A 51 4.16 0.32 -5.33
C GLY A 51 3.96 1.80 -5.06
N HIS A 52 4.23 2.26 -3.84
CA HIS A 52 4.13 3.67 -3.47
C HIS A 52 5.15 4.54 -4.22
N THR A 53 6.40 4.09 -4.33
CA THR A 53 7.43 4.77 -5.13
C THR A 53 6.99 4.90 -6.59
N LEU A 54 6.39 3.85 -7.16
CA LEU A 54 5.87 3.87 -8.52
C LEU A 54 4.66 4.81 -8.66
N LEU A 55 3.80 4.98 -7.65
CA LEU A 55 2.70 5.94 -7.73
C LEU A 55 3.17 7.38 -7.94
N HIS A 56 4.37 7.73 -7.46
CA HIS A 56 5.00 9.05 -7.61
C HIS A 56 6.05 9.12 -8.72
N SER A 57 6.31 8.02 -9.41
CA SER A 57 7.33 7.96 -10.45
C SER A 57 6.86 8.60 -11.75
N GLU A 58 7.76 9.32 -12.42
CA GLU A 58 7.53 9.91 -13.75
C GLU A 58 7.06 8.90 -14.81
N TYR A 59 7.43 7.62 -14.66
CA TYR A 59 7.08 6.54 -15.59
C TYR A 59 5.63 6.06 -15.45
N THR A 60 5.02 6.32 -14.30
CA THR A 60 3.72 5.75 -13.92
C THR A 60 2.71 6.80 -13.48
N TYR A 61 3.13 8.07 -13.38
CA TYR A 61 2.35 9.24 -12.97
C TYR A 61 0.98 9.36 -13.65
N TYR A 62 0.83 8.85 -14.89
CA TYR A 62 -0.42 8.88 -15.66
C TYR A 62 -1.19 7.56 -15.70
N ASN A 63 -0.90 6.61 -14.80
CA ASN A 63 -1.67 5.37 -14.72
C ASN A 63 -2.92 5.52 -13.83
N MET A 64 -3.80 4.52 -13.89
CA MET A 64 -5.09 4.51 -13.19
C MET A 64 -5.01 4.50 -11.66
N TYR A 65 -3.84 4.25 -11.09
CA TYR A 65 -3.61 4.25 -9.65
C TYR A 65 -2.91 5.53 -9.19
N SER A 66 -1.97 6.03 -9.98
CA SER A 66 -1.13 7.19 -9.68
C SER A 66 -1.92 8.48 -9.78
N ILE A 67 -2.81 8.60 -10.77
CA ILE A 67 -3.63 9.81 -10.94
C ILE A 67 -4.51 10.06 -9.69
N PRO A 68 -5.33 9.10 -9.21
CA PRO A 68 -6.10 9.31 -7.99
C PRO A 68 -5.25 9.52 -6.75
N HIS A 69 -4.12 8.82 -6.65
CA HIS A 69 -3.20 8.96 -5.53
C HIS A 69 -2.60 10.36 -5.46
N CYS A 70 -1.97 10.82 -6.54
CA CYS A 70 -1.41 12.18 -6.65
C CYS A 70 -2.49 13.26 -6.54
N TYR A 71 -3.72 12.99 -6.98
CA TYR A 71 -4.84 13.91 -6.79
C TYR A 71 -5.21 14.10 -5.32
N HIS A 72 -5.09 13.06 -4.49
CA HIS A 72 -5.31 13.15 -3.05
C HIS A 72 -4.24 14.02 -2.35
N HIS A 73 -2.99 14.06 -2.82
CA HIS A 73 -1.94 14.92 -2.22
C HIS A 73 -2.28 16.42 -2.23
N VAL A 74 -3.17 16.85 -3.13
CA VAL A 74 -3.56 18.26 -3.28
C VAL A 74 -5.04 18.50 -3.03
N ASN A 75 -5.82 17.47 -2.67
CA ASN A 75 -7.25 17.56 -2.39
C ASN A 75 -7.64 16.74 -1.16
N ASP A 76 -8.38 17.37 -0.26
CA ASP A 76 -8.81 16.81 1.03
C ASP A 76 -10.33 16.57 1.10
N ASP A 77 -11.02 16.43 -0.02
CA ASP A 77 -12.46 16.17 -0.01
C ASP A 77 -12.78 14.67 0.14
N TRP A 78 -13.98 14.36 0.63
CA TRP A 78 -14.39 12.96 0.89
C TRP A 78 -14.33 12.06 -0.35
N SER A 79 -14.58 12.60 -1.54
CA SER A 79 -14.58 11.79 -2.75
C SER A 79 -13.17 11.36 -3.15
N THR A 80 -12.18 12.23 -2.96
CA THR A 80 -10.78 11.92 -3.26
C THR A 80 -10.20 10.90 -2.31
N PHE A 81 -10.56 10.98 -1.02
CA PHE A 81 -10.21 9.94 -0.06
C PHE A 81 -10.73 8.56 -0.47
N ILE A 82 -12.02 8.45 -0.82
CA ILE A 82 -12.61 7.17 -1.24
C ILE A 82 -11.94 6.64 -2.51
N ILE A 83 -11.73 7.49 -3.52
CA ILE A 83 -11.14 7.06 -4.78
C ILE A 83 -9.70 6.62 -4.56
N ASN A 84 -8.90 7.37 -3.79
CA ASN A 84 -7.53 6.95 -3.48
C ASN A 84 -7.52 5.65 -2.66
N LEU A 85 -8.47 5.43 -1.75
CA LEU A 85 -8.52 4.20 -0.96
C LEU A 85 -8.79 3.00 -1.87
N ILE A 86 -9.71 3.17 -2.82
CA ILE A 86 -9.99 2.15 -3.84
C ILE A 86 -8.76 1.93 -4.73
N ALA A 87 -8.04 2.99 -5.11
CA ALA A 87 -6.83 2.89 -5.92
C ALA A 87 -5.72 2.10 -5.20
N GLU A 88 -5.45 2.43 -3.94
CA GLU A 88 -4.43 1.76 -3.13
C GLU A 88 -4.78 0.30 -2.86
N VAL A 89 -6.03 0.00 -2.43
CA VAL A 89 -6.46 -1.39 -2.24
C VAL A 89 -6.38 -2.18 -3.55
N SER A 90 -6.77 -1.58 -4.68
CA SER A 90 -6.73 -2.24 -5.99
C SER A 90 -5.30 -2.49 -6.47
N LEU A 91 -4.39 -1.53 -6.29
CA LEU A 91 -2.96 -1.69 -6.60
C LEU A 91 -2.35 -2.81 -5.76
N MET A 92 -2.59 -2.78 -4.44
CA MET A 92 -2.07 -3.81 -3.53
C MET A 92 -2.64 -5.18 -3.87
N THR A 93 -3.95 -5.29 -4.15
CA THR A 93 -4.55 -6.56 -4.59
C THR A 93 -3.89 -7.06 -5.88
N GLY A 94 -3.69 -6.16 -6.84
CA GLY A 94 -3.01 -6.41 -8.11
C GLY A 94 -1.56 -6.87 -7.97
N GLY A 95 -0.78 -6.26 -7.08
CA GLY A 95 0.63 -6.60 -6.86
C GLY A 95 0.84 -7.76 -5.88
N PHE A 96 -0.06 -7.95 -4.91
CA PHE A 96 0.09 -8.92 -3.85
C PHE A 96 -0.60 -10.25 -4.08
N MET A 97 -1.62 -10.34 -4.94
CA MET A 97 -2.44 -11.56 -5.06
C MET A 97 -2.63 -12.02 -6.50
N ILE A 98 -2.89 -11.10 -7.43
CA ILE A 98 -3.25 -11.43 -8.82
C ILE A 98 -2.16 -12.23 -9.58
N PRO A 99 -0.84 -12.00 -9.42
CA PRO A 99 0.17 -12.79 -10.14
C PRO A 99 0.05 -14.29 -9.83
N LYS A 100 -0.25 -14.64 -8.57
CA LYS A 100 -0.45 -16.03 -8.16
C LYS A 100 -1.57 -16.71 -8.95
N TYR A 101 -2.65 -15.99 -9.26
CA TYR A 101 -3.79 -16.52 -10.00
C TYR A 101 -3.58 -16.53 -11.51
N ILE A 102 -2.99 -15.49 -12.08
CA ILE A 102 -2.70 -15.43 -13.53
C ILE A 102 -1.73 -16.55 -13.93
N PHE A 103 -0.69 -16.79 -13.11
CA PHE A 103 0.32 -17.79 -13.41
C PHE A 103 -0.03 -19.20 -12.88
N SER A 104 -1.25 -19.42 -12.39
CA SER A 104 -1.66 -20.70 -11.79
C SER A 104 -1.67 -21.88 -12.78
N THR A 105 -1.75 -21.61 -14.08
CA THR A 105 -1.76 -22.61 -15.15
C THR A 105 -0.36 -23.04 -15.58
N PHE A 106 0.70 -22.34 -15.15
CA PHE A 106 2.07 -22.71 -15.48
C PHE A 106 2.56 -23.82 -14.56
N PHE A 107 3.23 -24.82 -15.14
CA PHE A 107 3.80 -25.96 -14.41
C PHE A 107 4.69 -25.54 -13.24
N PHE A 108 5.43 -24.44 -13.41
CA PHE A 108 6.18 -23.78 -12.35
C PHE A 108 5.61 -22.37 -12.14
N ASN A 109 4.91 -22.18 -11.02
CA ASN A 109 4.41 -20.88 -10.61
C ASN A 109 5.23 -20.38 -9.40
N PRO A 110 6.30 -19.58 -9.61
CA PRO A 110 7.15 -19.13 -8.52
C PRO A 110 6.38 -18.29 -7.50
N TRP A 111 5.31 -17.62 -7.93
CA TRP A 111 4.48 -16.77 -7.07
C TRP A 111 3.82 -17.51 -5.91
N THR A 112 3.58 -18.82 -6.05
CA THR A 112 3.03 -19.64 -4.95
C THR A 112 3.94 -19.70 -3.72
N PHE A 113 5.25 -19.49 -3.90
CA PHE A 113 6.23 -19.42 -2.81
C PHE A 113 6.28 -18.02 -2.17
N TRP A 114 6.26 -16.97 -2.99
CA TRP A 114 6.40 -15.59 -2.52
C TRP A 114 5.10 -14.98 -1.97
N ILE A 115 3.96 -15.41 -2.51
CA ILE A 115 2.64 -14.83 -2.22
C ILE A 115 1.82 -15.77 -1.34
N ASN A 116 1.51 -15.27 -0.14
CA ASN A 116 0.46 -15.81 0.72
C ASN A 116 -0.71 -14.83 0.78
N GLU A 117 -1.90 -15.29 0.38
CA GLU A 117 -3.11 -14.48 0.23
C GLU A 117 -3.52 -13.78 1.53
N TRP A 118 -3.33 -14.45 2.66
CA TRP A 118 -3.75 -13.94 3.96
C TRP A 118 -2.77 -12.91 4.50
N VAL A 119 -1.46 -13.11 4.30
CA VAL A 119 -0.45 -12.09 4.59
C VAL A 119 -0.63 -10.87 3.68
N SER A 120 -0.93 -11.09 2.40
CA SER A 120 -1.28 -10.03 1.45
C SER A 120 -2.51 -9.23 1.89
N CYS A 121 -3.61 -9.92 2.25
CA CYS A 121 -4.83 -9.29 2.76
C CYS A 121 -4.57 -8.49 4.04
N PHE A 122 -3.85 -9.09 5.00
CA PHE A 122 -3.42 -8.44 6.22
C PHE A 122 -2.64 -7.15 5.94
N ASN A 123 -1.66 -7.18 5.04
CA ASN A 123 -0.84 -6.00 4.72
C ASN A 123 -1.67 -4.93 3.98
N SER A 124 -2.59 -5.32 3.10
CA SER A 124 -3.51 -4.37 2.43
C SER A 124 -4.39 -3.61 3.42
N ILE A 125 -5.00 -4.30 4.39
CA ILE A 125 -5.81 -3.67 5.43
C ILE A 125 -4.93 -2.80 6.34
N LEU A 126 -3.76 -3.32 6.73
CA LEU A 126 -2.83 -2.61 7.58
C LEU A 126 -2.38 -1.29 6.95
N TYR A 127 -1.83 -1.33 5.74
CA TYR A 127 -1.33 -0.16 5.03
C TYR A 127 -2.41 0.94 4.91
N THR A 128 -3.56 0.58 4.37
CA THR A 128 -4.66 1.54 4.17
C THR A 128 -5.19 2.08 5.49
N SER A 129 -5.32 1.24 6.52
CA SER A 129 -5.72 1.74 7.84
C SER A 129 -4.71 2.73 8.42
N ILE A 130 -3.39 2.49 8.27
CA ILE A 130 -2.36 3.43 8.75
C ILE A 130 -2.44 4.73 7.95
N HIS A 131 -2.48 4.63 6.63
CA HIS A 131 -2.49 5.79 5.74
C HIS A 131 -3.65 6.72 6.10
N TYR A 132 -4.87 6.18 6.17
CA TYR A 132 -6.07 7.00 6.37
C TYR A 132 -6.37 7.35 7.82
N ILE A 133 -6.23 6.40 8.74
CA ILE A 133 -6.58 6.64 10.15
C ILE A 133 -5.44 7.41 10.82
N ASN A 134 -4.20 6.90 10.73
CA ASN A 134 -3.09 7.46 11.47
C ASN A 134 -2.49 8.69 10.79
N TYR A 135 -2.26 8.65 9.48
CA TYR A 135 -1.57 9.75 8.80
C TYR A 135 -2.52 10.82 8.29
N THR A 136 -3.63 10.46 7.64
CA THR A 136 -4.57 11.44 7.12
C THR A 136 -5.42 12.07 8.24
N TYR A 137 -6.12 11.25 9.04
CA TYR A 137 -7.08 11.74 10.02
C TYR A 137 -6.41 12.22 11.32
N TYR A 138 -5.64 11.35 12.00
CA TYR A 138 -5.02 11.71 13.28
C TYR A 138 -3.68 12.45 13.14
N ARG A 139 -3.04 12.40 11.97
CA ARG A 139 -1.73 13.03 11.70
C ARG A 139 -0.71 12.76 12.81
N VAL A 140 -0.61 11.49 13.21
CA VAL A 140 0.12 11.06 14.42
C VAL A 140 1.62 11.39 14.40
N ASN A 141 2.18 11.66 13.22
CA ASN A 141 3.53 12.18 13.06
C ASN A 141 3.64 13.08 11.82
N THR A 142 4.77 13.77 11.69
CA THR A 142 5.07 14.64 10.56
C THR A 142 5.73 13.92 9.39
N TYR A 143 6.08 12.63 9.53
CA TYR A 143 6.86 11.89 8.52
C TYR A 143 6.10 11.80 7.20
N HIS A 144 4.85 11.35 7.25
CA HIS A 144 3.98 11.31 6.08
C HIS A 144 3.56 12.71 5.61
N GLY A 145 3.39 13.67 6.53
CA GLY A 145 3.15 15.07 6.14
C GLY A 145 4.29 15.64 5.28
N LYS A 146 5.55 15.29 5.58
CA LYS A 146 6.71 15.66 4.74
C LYS A 146 6.72 15.01 3.36
N HIS A 147 6.15 13.81 3.24
CA HIS A 147 5.94 13.18 1.94
C HIS A 147 4.93 14.00 1.09
N HIS A 148 3.83 14.49 1.68
CA HIS A 148 2.90 15.39 0.95
C HIS A 148 3.53 16.74 0.57
N GLU A 149 4.52 17.23 1.33
CA GLU A 149 5.28 18.43 0.95
C GLU A 149 6.25 18.19 -0.22
N LYS A 150 6.78 16.97 -0.33
CA LYS A 150 7.76 16.56 -1.35
C LYS A 150 7.61 15.05 -1.60
N ASP A 151 6.90 14.74 -2.67
CA ASP A 151 6.30 13.43 -2.95
C ASP A 151 7.27 12.38 -3.50
N ASP A 152 8.51 12.78 -3.82
CA ASP A 152 9.63 11.90 -4.16
C ASP A 152 10.41 11.38 -2.92
N THR A 153 9.85 11.50 -1.71
CA THR A 153 10.53 11.14 -0.46
C THR A 153 9.61 10.51 0.57
N ASN A 154 10.15 9.87 1.61
CA ASN A 154 9.39 9.34 2.76
C ASN A 154 8.27 8.36 2.36
N TYR A 155 8.57 7.42 1.47
CA TYR A 155 7.55 6.52 0.91
C TYR A 155 7.00 5.50 1.90
N PHE A 156 7.72 5.17 2.96
CA PHE A 156 7.32 4.07 3.83
C PHE A 156 7.94 4.23 5.23
N PRO A 157 7.60 3.39 6.23
CA PRO A 157 8.36 3.40 7.47
C PRO A 157 9.87 3.37 7.26
N ASP A 158 10.50 4.25 8.03
CA ASP A 158 11.87 4.81 7.96
C ASP A 158 13.00 3.85 7.58
N ILE A 159 12.85 2.53 7.80
CA ILE A 159 13.91 1.56 7.46
C ILE A 159 14.15 1.44 5.96
N PHE A 160 13.10 1.41 5.13
CA PHE A 160 13.27 1.31 3.68
C PHE A 160 13.79 2.61 3.09
N ASP A 161 13.28 3.76 3.57
CA ASP A 161 13.78 5.06 3.16
C ASP A 161 15.25 5.27 3.57
N ALA A 162 15.68 4.76 4.73
CA ALA A 162 17.09 4.76 5.12
C ALA A 162 17.95 3.82 4.23
N ILE A 163 17.44 2.64 3.88
CA ILE A 163 18.15 1.68 3.02
C ILE A 163 18.29 2.21 1.58
N LEU A 164 17.25 2.85 1.06
CA LEU A 164 17.17 3.30 -0.33
C LEU A 164 17.46 4.79 -0.53
N ASP A 165 17.76 5.51 0.56
CA ASP A 165 18.16 6.93 0.58
C ASP A 165 17.07 7.87 0.03
N THR A 166 15.81 7.56 0.32
CA THR A 166 14.62 8.32 -0.09
C THR A 166 14.00 9.13 1.05
N LYS A 167 14.71 9.30 2.16
CA LYS A 167 14.24 10.09 3.30
C LYS A 167 14.24 11.59 2.99
N HIS A 168 13.17 12.28 3.38
CA HIS A 168 13.07 13.73 3.22
C HIS A 168 14.09 14.45 4.12
N LYS A 169 14.87 15.36 3.54
CA LYS A 169 15.98 16.08 4.19
C LYS A 169 15.59 16.83 5.47
N ASP A 170 14.37 17.35 5.53
CA ASP A 170 13.87 18.14 6.67
C ASP A 170 13.11 17.29 7.69
N THR A 171 13.13 15.95 7.54
CA THR A 171 12.58 15.02 8.53
C THR A 171 13.61 14.79 9.62
N VAL A 172 13.57 15.63 10.64
CA VAL A 172 14.57 15.71 11.72
C VAL A 172 14.63 14.43 12.57
N ALA A 173 13.51 13.70 12.70
CA ALA A 173 13.41 12.51 13.54
C ALA A 173 13.12 11.26 12.71
N GLN A 174 13.70 10.14 13.12
CA GLN A 174 13.35 8.81 12.63
C GLN A 174 11.89 8.47 13.02
N GLU A 175 11.19 7.70 12.18
CA GLU A 175 9.78 7.38 12.43
C GLU A 175 9.65 6.26 13.46
N SER A 176 9.05 6.56 14.61
CA SER A 176 8.53 5.52 15.50
C SER A 176 7.18 5.02 14.99
N ILE A 177 7.08 3.70 14.80
CA ILE A 177 5.88 3.03 14.28
C ILE A 177 5.05 2.35 15.38
N GLY A 178 5.30 2.68 16.66
CA GLY A 178 4.52 2.14 17.79
C GLY A 178 3.02 2.44 17.69
N HIS A 179 2.66 3.58 17.11
CA HIS A 179 1.27 3.97 16.86
C HIS A 179 0.51 3.02 15.91
N LYS A 180 1.22 2.15 15.16
CA LYS A 180 0.64 1.16 14.23
C LYS A 180 0.16 -0.10 14.94
N ILE A 181 0.53 -0.33 16.21
CA ILE A 181 0.18 -1.55 16.95
C ILE A 181 -1.33 -1.84 16.95
N PRO A 182 -2.23 -0.86 17.22
CA PRO A 182 -3.67 -1.11 17.13
C PRO A 182 -4.11 -1.56 15.74
N ASN A 183 -3.60 -0.91 14.68
CA ASN A 183 -3.88 -1.28 13.30
C ASN A 183 -3.40 -2.69 12.97
N ILE A 184 -2.20 -3.07 13.45
CA ILE A 184 -1.65 -4.42 13.26
C ILE A 184 -2.58 -5.47 13.87
N ILE A 185 -3.02 -5.26 15.12
CA ILE A 185 -3.91 -6.20 15.80
C ILE A 185 -5.23 -6.32 15.06
N VAL A 186 -5.87 -5.20 14.72
CA VAL A 186 -7.17 -5.20 14.03
C VAL A 186 -7.07 -5.83 12.64
N ALA A 187 -6.06 -5.46 11.84
CA ALA A 187 -5.85 -6.01 10.51
C ALA A 187 -5.59 -7.53 10.58
N PHE A 188 -4.81 -7.99 11.56
CA PHE A 188 -4.57 -9.42 11.77
C PHE A 188 -5.87 -10.15 12.11
N LEU A 189 -6.67 -9.64 13.06
CA LEU A 189 -7.93 -10.28 13.46
C LEU A 189 -8.92 -10.38 12.28
N ILE A 190 -9.02 -9.34 11.46
CA ILE A 190 -9.87 -9.35 10.27
C ILE A 190 -9.36 -10.39 9.26
N ALA A 191 -8.07 -10.35 8.90
CA ALA A 191 -7.50 -11.29 7.93
C ALA A 191 -7.58 -12.74 8.42
N PHE A 192 -7.36 -12.99 9.71
CA PHE A 192 -7.45 -14.31 10.32
C PHE A 192 -8.89 -14.83 10.36
N LEU A 193 -9.87 -13.96 10.68
CA LEU A 193 -11.28 -14.33 10.60
C LEU A 193 -11.68 -14.68 9.16
N MET A 194 -11.29 -13.86 8.18
CA MET A 194 -11.54 -14.14 6.77
C MET A 194 -10.92 -15.47 6.34
N LYS A 195 -9.70 -15.76 6.82
CA LYS A 195 -9.03 -17.05 6.61
C LYS A 195 -9.86 -18.21 7.13
N ILE A 196 -10.26 -18.18 8.40
CA ILE A 196 -11.08 -19.25 9.00
C ILE A 196 -12.38 -19.46 8.21
N LEU A 197 -13.05 -18.37 7.86
CA LEU A 197 -14.30 -18.44 7.10
C LEU A 197 -14.08 -19.06 5.72
N TYR A 198 -12.98 -18.73 5.05
CA TYR A 198 -12.62 -19.28 3.74
C TYR A 198 -12.19 -20.75 3.80
N ASP A 199 -11.34 -21.11 4.75
CA ASP A 199 -10.80 -22.47 4.92
C ASP A 199 -11.90 -23.47 5.33
N SER A 200 -12.98 -22.98 5.96
CA SER A 200 -14.16 -23.79 6.28
C SER A 200 -15.08 -24.08 5.08
N GLN A 201 -14.84 -23.44 3.92
CA GLN A 201 -15.64 -23.65 2.72
C GLN A 201 -15.17 -24.86 1.91
N THR A 202 -16.05 -25.36 1.03
CA THR A 202 -15.66 -26.38 0.03
C THR A 202 -14.67 -25.81 -0.99
N GLU A 203 -13.84 -26.66 -1.60
CA GLU A 203 -12.91 -26.26 -2.68
C GLU A 203 -13.61 -25.52 -3.82
N LYS A 204 -14.82 -25.95 -4.19
CA LYS A 204 -15.62 -25.28 -5.23
C LYS A 204 -15.98 -23.85 -4.80
N SER A 205 -16.42 -23.66 -3.56
CA SER A 205 -16.73 -22.33 -3.02
C SER A 205 -15.48 -21.45 -2.95
N GLN A 206 -14.35 -22.02 -2.53
CA GLN A 206 -13.06 -21.33 -2.48
C GLN A 206 -12.60 -20.85 -3.85
N GLN A 207 -12.79 -21.68 -4.89
CA GLN A 207 -12.50 -21.32 -6.28
C GLN A 207 -13.39 -20.18 -6.77
N VAL A 208 -14.70 -20.24 -6.50
CA VAL A 208 -15.64 -19.15 -6.83
C VAL A 208 -15.23 -17.84 -6.16
N TRP A 209 -14.78 -17.88 -4.90
CA TRP A 209 -14.26 -16.71 -4.21
C TRP A 209 -13.04 -16.10 -4.90
N LYS A 210 -12.08 -16.92 -5.35
CA LYS A 210 -10.89 -16.44 -6.09
C LYS A 210 -11.29 -15.76 -7.40
N GLU A 211 -12.21 -16.37 -8.15
CA GLU A 211 -12.73 -15.81 -9.40
C GLU A 211 -13.48 -14.50 -9.16
N PHE A 212 -14.30 -14.45 -8.12
CA PHE A 212 -15.01 -13.23 -7.71
C PHE A 212 -14.04 -12.09 -7.37
N VAL A 213 -13.01 -12.35 -6.56
CA VAL A 213 -11.99 -11.34 -6.22
C VAL A 213 -11.26 -10.85 -7.47
N PHE A 214 -10.91 -11.76 -8.39
CA PHE A 214 -10.28 -11.41 -9.66
C PHE A 214 -11.17 -10.52 -10.53
N ILE A 215 -12.45 -10.88 -10.69
CA ILE A 215 -13.42 -10.09 -11.46
C ILE A 215 -13.66 -8.72 -10.81
N LEU A 216 -13.83 -8.68 -9.49
CA LEU A 216 -14.00 -7.44 -8.75
C LEU A 216 -12.79 -6.51 -8.95
N TRP A 217 -11.58 -7.05 -8.85
CA TRP A 217 -10.36 -6.28 -9.11
C TRP A 217 -10.32 -5.72 -10.53
N MET A 218 -10.66 -6.51 -11.56
CA MET A 218 -10.73 -6.01 -12.95
C MET A 218 -11.75 -4.90 -13.12
N MET A 219 -12.95 -5.05 -12.52
CA MET A 219 -13.99 -4.02 -12.57
C MET A 219 -13.54 -2.74 -11.86
N THR A 220 -12.89 -2.86 -10.71
CA THR A 220 -12.32 -1.72 -9.97
C THR A 220 -11.23 -1.03 -10.79
N ALA A 221 -10.29 -1.78 -11.38
CA ALA A 221 -9.23 -1.23 -12.22
C ALA A 221 -9.79 -0.47 -13.43
N PHE A 222 -10.82 -1.03 -14.09
CA PHE A 222 -11.51 -0.35 -15.17
C PHE A 222 -12.21 0.93 -14.69
N GLY A 223 -12.93 0.88 -13.56
CA GLY A 223 -13.56 2.06 -12.97
C GLY A 223 -12.56 3.16 -12.60
N LEU A 224 -11.43 2.79 -12.00
CA LEU A 224 -10.33 3.71 -11.69
C LEU A 224 -9.73 4.33 -12.94
N THR A 225 -9.66 3.60 -14.05
CA THR A 225 -9.25 4.15 -15.35
C THR A 225 -10.19 5.27 -15.79
N LEU A 226 -11.51 5.05 -15.73
CA LEU A 226 -12.50 6.07 -16.09
C LEU A 226 -12.44 7.30 -15.18
N VAL A 227 -12.28 7.09 -13.87
CA VAL A 227 -12.11 8.18 -12.89
C VAL A 227 -10.83 8.97 -13.17
N SER A 228 -9.74 8.29 -13.48
CA SER A 228 -8.46 8.92 -13.80
C SER A 228 -8.55 9.78 -15.05
N VAL A 229 -9.21 9.30 -16.12
CA VAL A 229 -9.47 10.11 -17.33
C VAL A 229 -10.29 11.35 -16.98
N LYS A 230 -11.30 11.23 -16.11
CA LYS A 230 -12.12 12.36 -15.67
C LYS A 230 -11.28 13.40 -14.91
N ILE A 231 -10.43 12.96 -13.96
CA ILE A 231 -9.55 13.85 -13.17
C ILE A 231 -8.59 14.59 -14.11
N VAL A 232 -7.93 13.89 -15.03
CA VAL A 232 -7.00 14.50 -16.00
C VAL A 232 -7.73 15.51 -16.87
N LYS A 233 -8.92 15.16 -17.38
CA LYS A 233 -9.73 16.10 -18.16
C LYS A 233 -10.05 17.38 -17.37
N GLN A 234 -10.49 17.24 -16.12
CA GLN A 234 -10.79 18.39 -15.27
C GLN A 234 -9.55 19.27 -15.07
N GLN A 235 -8.39 18.68 -14.75
CA GLN A 235 -7.13 19.43 -14.60
C GLN A 235 -6.72 20.18 -15.87
N ILE A 236 -7.00 19.61 -17.06
CA ILE A 236 -6.76 20.26 -18.34
C ILE A 236 -7.72 21.45 -18.53
N ASP A 237 -9.01 21.24 -18.31
CA ASP A 237 -10.05 22.27 -18.47
C ASP A 237 -9.80 23.46 -17.50
N ASP A 238 -9.39 23.18 -16.26
CA ASP A 238 -9.06 24.18 -15.24
C ASP A 238 -7.83 25.01 -15.64
N ARG A 239 -6.81 24.38 -16.25
CA ARG A 239 -5.62 25.10 -16.75
C ARG A 239 -5.97 26.04 -17.90
N PHE A 240 -6.77 25.60 -18.85
CA PHE A 240 -7.15 26.43 -20.00
C PHE A 240 -8.00 27.64 -19.58
N SER A 241 -8.96 27.44 -18.68
CA SER A 241 -9.80 28.53 -18.16
C SER A 241 -8.99 29.57 -17.36
N ALA A 242 -7.96 29.15 -16.62
CA ALA A 242 -7.06 30.07 -15.92
C ALA A 242 -6.17 30.88 -16.88
N THR A 243 -5.65 30.27 -17.95
CA THR A 243 -4.84 30.97 -18.95
C THR A 243 -5.64 32.01 -19.74
N GLU A 244 -6.89 31.72 -20.09
CA GLU A 244 -7.76 32.67 -20.80
C GLU A 244 -8.02 33.93 -19.95
N TRP A 245 -8.25 33.77 -18.65
CA TRP A 245 -8.40 34.90 -17.72
C TRP A 245 -7.13 35.75 -17.57
N SER A 246 -5.95 35.13 -17.57
CA SER A 246 -4.67 35.86 -17.49
C SER A 246 -4.33 36.65 -18.76
N SER A 247 -4.87 36.25 -19.91
CA SER A 247 -4.66 36.92 -21.20
C SER A 247 -5.64 38.07 -21.49
N ALA A 248 -6.69 38.20 -20.66
CA ALA A 248 -7.73 39.22 -20.77
C ALA A 248 -7.55 40.41 -19.80
N GLN A 249 -6.49 40.41 -19.00
CA GLN A 249 -6.08 41.50 -18.09
C GLN A 249 -4.86 42.23 -18.65
#